data_AF-A0A8S1HAS7-F1
#
_entry.id   AF-A0A8S1HAS7-F1
#
_cell.length_a   1.000
_cell.length_b   1.000
_cell.length_c   1.000
_cell.angle_alpha   90.00
_cell.angle_beta   90.00
_cell.angle_gamma   90.00
#
_symmetry.space_group_name_H-M   'P 1'
#
loop_
_entity.id
_entity.type
_entity.pdbx_description
1 polymer ?
#
loop_
_entity_poly.entity_id
_entity_poly.type
_entity_poly.pdbx_seq_one_letter_code
_entity_poly.pdbx_strand_id
1 'polypeptide(L)'
;MSPLMLLLALLIIGITDGDVHVNLCVLRCKDNHMLEMENEWSSDFTLPLLSLLRTTRNETAAYIKAQAICTSNAMLENCVNGCNKSQEASIILAGVKAWQDACSNLEEVRAQFPCWRENGEELSKVCRSNTVRLAKSMQIFAKNQTQENIGTICSEYEEFTTCFTQEHGKYCGYRSEVANNETDVRQQPRSNAQNAENSMEYAPTGLQVLPTTQGHLFSRAIF
;
A
#
# COMPACT_ATOMS: atom_id res chain seq x y z
N MET A 1 -50.08 13.21 31.79
CA MET A 1 -48.61 13.34 31.83
C MET A 1 -48.25 14.42 32.82
N SER A 2 -47.44 14.11 33.85
CA SER A 2 -47.03 15.10 34.86
C SER A 2 -46.12 16.16 34.22
N PRO A 3 -46.22 17.45 34.59
CA PRO A 3 -45.33 18.51 34.10
C PRO A 3 -43.85 18.19 34.34
N LEU A 4 -43.54 17.36 35.35
CA LEU A 4 -42.19 16.86 35.62
C LEU A 4 -41.66 15.96 34.47
N MET A 5 -42.53 15.17 33.84
CA MET A 5 -42.17 14.32 32.71
C MET A 5 -41.90 15.12 31.44
N LEU A 6 -42.59 16.26 31.27
CA LEU A 6 -42.36 17.17 30.15
C LEU A 6 -41.01 17.90 30.29
N LEU A 7 -40.67 18.33 31.51
CA LEU A 7 -39.37 18.94 31.84
C LEU A 7 -38.21 17.96 31.69
N LEU A 8 -38.38 16.70 32.10
CA LEU A 8 -37.40 15.64 31.88
C LEU A 8 -37.23 15.33 30.38
N ALA A 9 -38.32 15.28 29.61
CA ALA A 9 -38.24 15.09 28.16
C ALA A 9 -37.52 16.24 27.45
N LEU A 10 -37.79 17.50 27.84
CA LEU A 10 -37.12 18.68 27.28
C LEU A 10 -35.63 18.76 27.67
N LEU A 11 -35.27 18.35 28.89
CA LEU A 11 -33.88 18.26 29.33
C LEU A 11 -33.12 17.15 28.58
N ILE A 12 -33.76 16.02 28.26
CA ILE A 12 -33.14 14.93 27.50
C ILE A 12 -32.96 15.33 26.02
N ILE A 13 -33.93 16.04 25.42
CA ILE A 13 -33.84 16.53 24.04
C ILE A 13 -32.77 17.63 23.91
N GLY A 14 -32.54 18.44 24.95
CA GLY A 14 -31.52 19.50 24.95
C GLY A 14 -30.06 19.02 25.06
N ILE A 15 -29.81 17.73 25.30
CA ILE A 15 -28.45 17.16 25.45
C ILE A 15 -27.99 16.44 24.16
N THR A 16 -28.87 16.22 23.20
CA THR A 16 -28.56 15.50 21.95
C THR A 16 -28.52 16.44 20.77
N ASP A 17 -27.62 17.42 20.79
CA ASP A 17 -27.14 18.03 19.54
C ASP A 17 -25.63 18.18 19.65
N GLY A 18 -24.96 17.02 19.65
CA GLY A 18 -23.56 16.95 19.28
C GLY A 18 -23.50 17.22 17.78
N ASP A 19 -23.52 18.50 17.42
CA ASP A 19 -23.40 18.98 16.05
C ASP A 19 -22.13 18.36 15.46
N VAL A 20 -22.28 17.39 14.55
CA VAL A 20 -21.16 16.76 13.85
C VAL A 20 -20.59 17.82 12.92
N HIS A 21 -19.73 18.66 13.46
CA HIS A 21 -19.15 19.78 12.74
C HIS A 21 -18.03 19.27 11.84
N VAL A 22 -18.39 18.86 10.62
CA VAL A 22 -17.42 18.41 9.62
C VAL A 22 -16.59 19.61 9.16
N ASN A 23 -15.27 19.52 9.26
CA ASN A 23 -14.36 20.59 8.89
C ASN A 23 -14.44 20.92 7.39
N LEU A 24 -15.08 22.05 7.04
CA LEU A 24 -15.30 22.48 5.65
C LEU A 24 -14.01 22.68 4.85
N CYS A 25 -12.91 23.08 5.50
CA CYS A 25 -11.61 23.21 4.83
C CYS A 25 -11.11 21.83 4.37
N VAL A 26 -11.15 20.84 5.27
CA VAL A 26 -10.72 19.46 5.00
C VAL A 26 -11.59 18.82 3.94
N LEU A 27 -12.91 19.03 3.99
CA LEU A 27 -13.83 18.56 2.96
C LEU A 27 -13.48 19.13 1.58
N ARG A 28 -13.16 20.42 1.48
CA ARG A 28 -12.78 21.06 0.22
C ARG A 28 -11.50 20.47 -0.36
N CYS A 29 -10.49 20.22 0.48
CA CYS A 29 -9.26 19.54 0.07
C CYS A 29 -9.56 18.15 -0.51
N LYS A 30 -10.39 17.36 0.20
CA LYS A 30 -10.82 16.03 -0.23
C LYS A 30 -11.57 16.08 -1.55
N ASP A 31 -12.58 16.93 -1.68
CA ASP A 31 -13.43 16.99 -2.88
C ASP A 31 -12.63 17.43 -4.12
N ASN A 32 -11.72 18.40 -3.98
CA ASN A 32 -10.81 18.79 -5.06
C ASN A 32 -9.90 17.63 -5.48
N HIS A 33 -9.32 16.91 -4.53
CA HIS A 33 -8.49 15.73 -4.83
C HIS A 33 -9.29 14.62 -5.51
N MET A 34 -10.55 14.39 -5.07
CA MET A 34 -11.42 13.37 -5.67
C MET A 34 -11.78 13.69 -7.13
N LEU A 35 -11.94 14.96 -7.51
CA LEU A 35 -12.16 15.36 -8.90
C LEU A 35 -10.97 15.03 -9.80
N GLU A 36 -9.74 15.08 -9.28
CA GLU A 36 -8.54 14.69 -10.02
C GLU A 36 -8.42 13.16 -10.18
N MET A 37 -9.05 12.39 -9.30
CA MET A 37 -8.76 10.97 -9.05
C MET A 37 -9.94 10.01 -9.31
N GLU A 38 -11.04 10.50 -9.89
CA GLU A 38 -12.42 9.94 -9.83
C GLU A 38 -12.59 8.45 -10.23
N ASN A 39 -11.62 7.81 -10.88
CA ASN A 39 -11.70 6.41 -11.35
C ASN A 39 -10.73 5.43 -10.67
N GLU A 40 -9.89 5.88 -9.74
CA GLU A 40 -8.68 5.12 -9.38
C GLU A 40 -8.76 4.46 -8.00
N TRP A 41 -9.48 5.08 -7.08
CA TRP A 41 -9.61 4.61 -5.70
C TRP A 41 -10.52 3.38 -5.53
N SER A 42 -11.35 3.06 -6.53
CA SER A 42 -12.40 2.04 -6.37
C SER A 42 -12.07 0.65 -6.95
N SER A 43 -11.04 0.53 -7.78
CA SER A 43 -10.92 -0.63 -8.67
C SER A 43 -10.27 -1.86 -8.06
N ASP A 44 -9.30 -1.69 -7.13
CA ASP A 44 -8.71 -2.75 -6.29
C ASP A 44 -7.95 -2.10 -5.11
N PHE A 45 -8.63 -1.85 -3.99
CA PHE A 45 -8.03 -1.19 -2.82
C PHE A 45 -6.78 -1.90 -2.29
N THR A 46 -6.73 -3.23 -2.42
CA THR A 46 -5.61 -4.03 -1.91
C THR A 46 -4.43 -4.09 -2.86
N LEU A 47 -4.54 -3.66 -4.14
CA LEU A 47 -3.45 -3.74 -5.12
C LEU A 47 -3.52 -2.58 -6.14
N PRO A 48 -3.41 -1.32 -5.69
CA PRO A 48 -3.73 -0.17 -6.53
C PRO A 48 -2.79 -0.03 -7.74
N LEU A 49 -1.48 -0.29 -7.58
CA LEU A 49 -0.52 -0.23 -8.69
C LEU A 49 -0.72 -1.35 -9.72
N LEU A 50 -1.15 -2.53 -9.27
CA LEU A 50 -1.48 -3.61 -10.19
C LEU A 50 -2.74 -3.27 -11.00
N SER A 51 -3.71 -2.59 -10.39
CA SER A 51 -4.88 -2.07 -11.11
C SER A 51 -4.50 -1.03 -12.16
N LEU A 52 -3.53 -0.15 -11.88
CA LEU A 52 -3.00 0.79 -12.88
C LEU A 52 -2.42 0.06 -14.09
N LEU A 53 -1.64 -0.99 -13.87
CA LEU A 53 -1.11 -1.82 -14.96
C LEU A 53 -2.21 -2.53 -15.76
N ARG A 54 -3.23 -3.06 -15.08
CA ARG A 54 -4.37 -3.72 -15.72
C ARG A 54 -5.20 -2.78 -16.58
N THR A 55 -5.44 -1.58 -16.08
CA THR A 55 -6.27 -0.56 -16.76
C THR A 55 -5.53 0.09 -17.93
N THR A 56 -4.25 0.42 -17.76
CA THR A 56 -3.45 1.07 -18.82
C THR A 56 -2.89 0.08 -19.85
N ARG A 57 -2.67 -1.18 -19.46
CA ARG A 57 -2.00 -2.23 -20.26
C ARG A 57 -0.62 -1.82 -20.78
N ASN A 58 0.00 -0.81 -20.19
CA ASN A 58 1.27 -0.24 -20.62
C ASN A 58 2.06 0.24 -19.40
N GLU A 59 3.27 -0.28 -19.22
CA GLU A 59 4.11 -0.02 -18.05
C GLU A 59 4.49 1.47 -17.91
N THR A 60 4.82 2.13 -19.01
CA THR A 60 5.15 3.56 -19.03
C THR A 60 3.93 4.40 -18.67
N ALA A 61 2.76 4.07 -19.22
CA ALA A 61 1.52 4.77 -18.89
C ALA A 61 1.13 4.56 -17.42
N ALA A 62 1.25 3.33 -16.90
CA ALA A 62 1.03 3.03 -15.49
C ALA A 62 1.99 3.81 -14.58
N TYR A 63 3.25 3.95 -14.99
CA TYR A 63 4.27 4.67 -14.22
C TYR A 63 4.02 6.18 -14.20
N ILE A 64 3.76 6.80 -15.35
CA ILE A 64 3.36 8.22 -15.44
C ILE A 64 2.11 8.48 -14.58
N LYS A 65 1.18 7.54 -14.62
CA LYS A 65 -0.05 7.63 -13.83
C LYS A 65 0.23 7.54 -12.33
N ALA A 66 1.06 6.59 -11.89
CA ALA A 66 1.47 6.49 -10.49
C ALA A 66 2.19 7.77 -10.00
N GLN A 67 3.02 8.41 -10.84
CA GLN A 67 3.62 9.72 -10.52
C GLN A 67 2.57 10.82 -10.31
N ALA A 68 1.52 10.83 -11.15
CA ALA A 68 0.43 11.78 -11.00
C ALA A 68 -0.33 11.58 -9.67
N ILE A 69 -0.59 10.33 -9.29
CA ILE A 69 -1.17 9.98 -7.97
C ILE A 69 -0.29 10.49 -6.84
N CYS A 70 1.02 10.22 -6.89
CA CYS A 70 1.96 10.67 -5.88
C CYS A 70 1.99 12.20 -5.75
N THR A 71 1.92 12.90 -6.88
CA THR A 71 1.85 14.37 -6.91
C THR A 71 0.54 14.88 -6.29
N SER A 72 -0.60 14.31 -6.68
CA SER A 72 -1.91 14.70 -6.15
C SER A 72 -2.04 14.39 -4.66
N ASN A 73 -1.50 13.27 -4.18
CA ASN A 73 -1.44 12.93 -2.76
C ASN A 73 -0.60 13.95 -1.96
N ALA A 74 0.56 14.37 -2.48
CA ALA A 74 1.38 15.41 -1.85
C ALA A 74 0.65 16.77 -1.81
N MET A 75 -0.10 17.11 -2.86
CA MET A 75 -0.95 18.31 -2.88
C MET A 75 -2.09 18.22 -1.85
N LEU A 76 -2.73 17.06 -1.71
CA LEU A 76 -3.76 16.82 -0.71
C LEU A 76 -3.20 16.96 0.71
N GLU A 77 -2.04 16.36 1.00
CA GLU A 77 -1.34 16.49 2.28
C GLU A 77 -1.07 17.95 2.61
N ASN A 78 -0.51 18.71 1.67
CA ASN A 78 -0.25 20.14 1.84
C ASN A 78 -1.54 20.94 2.09
N CYS A 79 -2.62 20.65 1.36
CA CYS A 79 -3.92 21.29 1.55
C CYS A 79 -4.47 21.04 2.95
N VAL A 80 -4.48 19.78 3.39
CA VAL A 80 -5.01 19.36 4.70
C VAL A 80 -4.17 19.92 5.85
N ASN A 81 -2.84 19.98 5.70
CA ASN A 81 -1.95 20.62 6.67
C ASN A 81 -2.17 22.13 6.80
N GLY A 82 -2.77 22.78 5.80
CA GLY A 82 -3.21 24.17 5.86
C GLY A 82 -4.54 24.39 6.61
N CYS A 83 -5.29 23.32 6.91
CA CYS A 83 -6.54 23.38 7.66
C CYS A 83 -6.32 23.28 9.17
N ASN A 84 -7.34 23.68 9.96
CA ASN A 84 -7.34 23.41 11.40
C ASN A 84 -7.26 21.91 11.68
N LYS A 85 -6.51 21.53 12.72
CA LYS A 85 -6.43 20.14 13.17
C LYS A 85 -7.82 19.62 13.53
N SER A 86 -8.20 18.47 12.96
CA SER A 86 -9.45 17.77 13.25
C SER A 86 -9.27 16.26 13.10
N GLN A 87 -10.29 15.50 13.51
CA GLN A 87 -10.30 14.04 13.32
C GLN A 87 -10.28 13.69 11.82
N GLU A 88 -11.05 14.43 11.00
CA GLU A 88 -11.10 14.25 9.54
C GLU A 88 -9.75 14.50 8.90
N ALA A 89 -9.04 15.57 9.31
CA ALA A 89 -7.69 15.85 8.84
C ALA A 89 -6.75 14.67 9.16
N SER A 90 -6.85 14.11 10.36
CA SER A 90 -6.02 12.98 10.80
C SER A 90 -6.32 11.71 9.99
N ILE A 91 -7.59 11.45 9.67
CA ILE A 91 -8.02 10.31 8.85
C ILE A 91 -7.47 10.46 7.42
N ILE A 92 -7.62 11.63 6.80
CA ILE A 92 -7.11 11.86 5.44
C ILE A 92 -5.59 11.73 5.40
N LEU A 93 -4.88 12.36 6.35
CA LEU A 93 -3.42 12.28 6.40
C LEU A 93 -2.94 10.84 6.64
N ALA A 94 -3.67 10.02 7.40
CA ALA A 94 -3.35 8.60 7.53
C ALA A 94 -3.47 7.87 6.18
N GLY A 95 -4.52 8.17 5.39
CA GLY A 95 -4.69 7.61 4.04
C GLY A 95 -3.67 8.13 3.01
N VAL A 96 -3.16 9.35 3.15
CA VAL A 96 -2.08 9.86 2.29
C VAL A 96 -0.73 9.26 2.66
N LYS A 97 -0.43 9.17 3.96
CA LYS A 97 0.80 8.56 4.48
C LYS A 97 1.00 7.15 3.95
N ALA A 98 -0.12 6.47 3.82
CA ALA A 98 -0.25 5.16 3.24
C ALA A 98 0.47 5.04 1.86
N TRP A 99 0.33 6.05 1.00
CA TRP A 99 0.98 6.08 -0.31
C TRP A 99 2.44 6.54 -0.30
N GLN A 100 2.92 7.15 0.79
CA GLN A 100 4.24 7.79 0.84
C GLN A 100 5.38 6.79 0.60
N ASP A 101 5.27 5.57 1.13
CA ASP A 101 6.30 4.53 0.96
C ASP A 101 6.39 4.09 -0.51
N ALA A 102 5.25 3.89 -1.18
CA ALA A 102 5.22 3.56 -2.60
C ALA A 102 5.74 4.72 -3.47
N CYS A 103 5.37 5.95 -3.15
CA CYS A 103 5.80 7.14 -3.89
C CYS A 103 7.28 7.45 -3.72
N SER A 104 7.84 7.24 -2.53
CA SER A 104 9.27 7.47 -2.26
C SER A 104 10.17 6.46 -2.97
N ASN A 105 9.64 5.26 -3.24
CA ASN A 105 10.37 4.17 -3.88
C ASN A 105 9.81 3.83 -5.28
N LEU A 106 9.13 4.79 -5.95
CA LEU A 106 8.35 4.48 -7.14
C LEU A 106 9.20 3.93 -8.30
N GLU A 107 10.46 4.35 -8.43
CA GLU A 107 11.40 3.78 -9.43
C GLU A 107 11.77 2.32 -9.12
N GLU A 108 11.95 1.96 -7.85
CA GLU A 108 12.22 0.57 -7.45
C GLU A 108 10.97 -0.29 -7.68
N VAL A 109 9.80 0.24 -7.35
CA VAL A 109 8.51 -0.39 -7.60
C VAL A 109 8.26 -0.57 -9.10
N ARG A 110 8.67 0.39 -9.93
CA ARG A 110 8.58 0.30 -11.40
C ARG A 110 9.32 -0.93 -11.95
N ALA A 111 10.42 -1.35 -11.33
CA ALA A 111 11.14 -2.56 -11.75
C ALA A 111 10.27 -3.84 -11.66
N GLN A 112 9.21 -3.82 -10.84
CA GLN A 112 8.28 -4.94 -10.71
C GLN A 112 7.19 -4.93 -11.79
N PHE A 113 6.97 -3.81 -12.49
CA PHE A 113 5.87 -3.65 -13.45
C PHE A 113 5.87 -4.68 -14.59
N PRO A 114 7.02 -5.05 -15.20
CA PRO A 114 7.05 -6.11 -16.20
C PRO A 114 6.52 -7.44 -15.66
N CYS A 115 6.97 -7.84 -14.46
CA CYS A 115 6.50 -9.08 -13.85
C CYS A 115 5.01 -9.02 -13.50
N TRP A 116 4.54 -7.91 -12.92
CA TRP A 116 3.13 -7.72 -12.57
C TRP A 116 2.23 -7.68 -13.80
N ARG A 117 2.70 -7.14 -14.93
CA ARG A 117 1.96 -7.21 -16.20
C ARG A 117 1.80 -8.64 -16.69
N GLU A 118 2.83 -9.47 -16.53
CA GLU A 118 2.83 -10.88 -16.96
C GLU A 118 2.03 -11.79 -16.00
N ASN A 119 2.16 -11.60 -14.69
CA ASN A 119 1.70 -12.54 -13.66
C ASN A 119 0.61 -11.99 -12.73
N GLY A 120 0.24 -10.71 -12.87
CA GLY A 120 -0.65 -10.01 -11.94
C GLY A 120 -2.05 -10.60 -11.81
N GLU A 121 -2.59 -11.15 -12.89
CA GLU A 121 -3.88 -11.85 -12.84
C GLU A 121 -3.80 -13.10 -11.95
N GLU A 122 -2.73 -13.89 -12.09
CA GLU A 122 -2.58 -15.10 -11.28
C GLU A 122 -2.23 -14.76 -9.83
N LEU A 123 -1.41 -13.73 -9.59
CA LEU A 123 -1.16 -13.19 -8.24
C LEU A 123 -2.46 -12.78 -7.55
N SER A 124 -3.35 -12.07 -8.27
CA SER A 124 -4.65 -11.65 -7.74
C SER A 124 -5.58 -12.82 -7.47
N LYS A 125 -5.48 -13.87 -8.29
CA LYS A 125 -6.34 -15.06 -8.21
C LYS A 125 -5.94 -15.99 -7.06
N VAL A 126 -4.65 -16.24 -6.86
CA VAL A 126 -4.18 -17.16 -5.81
C VAL A 126 -4.54 -16.64 -4.42
N CYS A 127 -4.42 -15.33 -4.19
CA CYS A 127 -4.75 -14.72 -2.89
C CYS A 127 -6.20 -14.20 -2.79
N ARG A 128 -7.06 -14.52 -3.77
CA ARG A 128 -8.42 -13.97 -3.86
C ARG A 128 -9.27 -14.24 -2.61
N SER A 129 -9.14 -15.40 -1.98
CA SER A 129 -9.89 -15.72 -0.76
C SER A 129 -9.60 -14.73 0.37
N ASN A 130 -8.33 -14.37 0.54
CA ASN A 130 -7.87 -13.46 1.59
C ASN A 130 -8.32 -12.03 1.25
N THR A 131 -8.19 -11.62 -0.01
CA THR A 131 -8.69 -10.32 -0.51
C THR A 131 -10.19 -10.15 -0.27
N VAL A 132 -11.01 -11.15 -0.61
CA VAL A 132 -12.48 -11.09 -0.44
C VAL A 132 -12.88 -11.02 1.03
N ARG A 133 -12.19 -11.77 1.90
CA ARG A 133 -12.42 -11.72 3.35
C ARG A 133 -12.10 -10.35 3.92
N LEU A 134 -10.88 -9.85 3.66
CA LEU A 134 -10.44 -8.54 4.10
C LEU A 134 -11.40 -7.43 3.64
N ALA A 135 -11.78 -7.44 2.35
CA ALA A 135 -12.72 -6.47 1.80
C ALA A 135 -14.08 -6.51 2.52
N LYS A 136 -14.59 -7.72 2.84
CA LYS A 136 -15.83 -7.89 3.59
C LYS A 136 -15.70 -7.33 5.02
N SER A 137 -14.60 -7.59 5.71
CA SER A 137 -14.36 -7.07 7.06
C SER A 137 -14.22 -5.55 7.07
N MET A 138 -13.55 -4.96 6.08
CA MET A 138 -13.51 -3.51 5.91
C MET A 138 -14.90 -2.91 5.66
N GLN A 139 -15.76 -3.58 4.87
CA GLN A 139 -17.15 -3.15 4.68
C GLN A 139 -17.99 -3.24 5.96
N ILE A 140 -17.76 -4.26 6.79
CA ILE A 140 -18.40 -4.41 8.09
C ILE A 140 -17.94 -3.28 9.02
N PHE A 141 -16.64 -3.02 9.10
CA PHE A 141 -16.07 -1.94 9.91
C PHE A 141 -16.59 -0.56 9.51
N ALA A 142 -16.72 -0.29 8.20
CA ALA A 142 -17.27 0.96 7.71
C ALA A 142 -18.70 1.23 8.23
N LYS A 143 -19.48 0.18 8.49
CA LYS A 143 -20.83 0.26 9.08
C LYS A 143 -20.81 0.22 10.61
N ASN A 144 -19.82 -0.46 11.19
CA ASN A 144 -19.75 -0.76 12.62
C ASN A 144 -18.29 -0.67 13.11
N GLN A 145 -17.90 0.47 13.65
CA GLN A 145 -16.50 0.81 13.95
C GLN A 145 -16.03 0.28 15.31
N THR A 146 -16.23 -1.02 15.59
CA THR A 146 -15.79 -1.64 16.85
C THR A 146 -14.31 -1.99 16.83
N GLN A 147 -13.68 -2.06 18.01
CA GLN A 147 -12.29 -2.53 18.15
C GLN A 147 -12.12 -4.00 17.73
N GLU A 148 -13.13 -4.85 17.95
CA GLU A 148 -13.14 -6.24 17.49
C GLU A 148 -13.04 -6.34 15.96
N ASN A 149 -13.73 -5.46 15.24
CA ASN A 149 -13.66 -5.39 13.79
C ASN A 149 -12.26 -4.94 13.32
N ILE A 150 -11.60 -4.04 14.06
CA ILE A 150 -10.21 -3.65 13.77
C ILE A 150 -9.28 -4.86 13.95
N GLY A 151 -9.39 -5.60 15.06
CA GLY A 151 -8.59 -6.80 15.30
C GLY A 151 -8.76 -7.86 14.19
N THR A 152 -10.00 -8.05 13.73
CA THR A 152 -10.31 -8.94 12.60
C THR A 152 -9.64 -8.46 11.31
N ILE A 153 -9.77 -7.17 10.97
CA ILE A 153 -9.13 -6.58 9.78
C ILE A 153 -7.62 -6.76 9.83
N CYS A 154 -6.98 -6.52 10.97
CA CYS A 154 -5.54 -6.69 11.11
C CYS A 154 -5.10 -8.14 10.87
N SER A 155 -5.82 -9.12 11.44
CA SER A 155 -5.53 -10.54 11.21
C SER A 155 -5.71 -10.93 9.75
N GLU A 156 -6.81 -10.52 9.12
CA GLU A 156 -7.07 -10.84 7.71
C GLU A 156 -6.11 -10.13 6.75
N TYR A 157 -5.63 -8.95 7.14
CA TYR A 157 -4.59 -8.24 6.41
C TYR A 157 -3.24 -8.96 6.48
N GLU A 158 -2.89 -9.52 7.64
CA GLU A 158 -1.68 -10.34 7.79
C GLU A 158 -1.75 -11.60 6.93
N GLU A 159 -2.90 -12.28 6.90
CA GLU A 159 -3.13 -13.44 6.02
C GLU A 159 -3.03 -13.07 4.53
N PHE A 160 -3.62 -11.94 4.13
CA PHE A 160 -3.51 -11.42 2.77
C PHE A 160 -2.06 -11.11 2.41
N THR A 161 -1.36 -10.35 3.25
CA THR A 161 0.03 -9.92 3.03
C THR A 161 0.97 -11.12 2.96
N THR A 162 0.77 -12.12 3.81
CA THR A 162 1.54 -13.36 3.80
C THR A 162 1.37 -14.11 2.48
N CYS A 163 0.12 -14.31 2.04
CA CYS A 163 -0.15 -14.94 0.75
C CYS A 163 0.50 -14.16 -0.39
N PHE A 164 0.24 -12.85 -0.47
CA PHE A 164 0.68 -12.03 -1.58
C PHE A 164 2.21 -12.00 -1.68
N THR A 165 2.91 -11.83 -0.56
CA THR A 165 4.38 -11.80 -0.52
C THR A 165 4.99 -13.14 -0.95
N GLN A 166 4.43 -14.27 -0.50
CA GLN A 166 4.91 -15.60 -0.86
C GLN A 166 4.72 -15.87 -2.36
N GLU A 167 3.52 -15.61 -2.89
CA GLU A 167 3.24 -15.81 -4.31
C GLU A 167 4.03 -14.84 -5.18
N HIS A 168 4.13 -13.57 -4.78
CA HIS A 168 5.00 -12.60 -5.45
C HIS A 168 6.45 -13.09 -5.51
N GLY A 169 6.99 -13.65 -4.43
CA GLY A 169 8.32 -14.26 -4.44
C GLY A 169 8.46 -15.39 -5.47
N LYS A 170 7.44 -16.24 -5.62
CA LYS A 170 7.43 -17.34 -6.61
C LYS A 170 7.39 -16.85 -8.06
N TYR A 171 6.51 -15.88 -8.36
CA TYR A 171 6.30 -15.40 -9.73
C TYR A 171 7.33 -14.35 -10.16
N CYS A 172 7.72 -13.46 -9.25
CA CYS A 172 8.51 -12.27 -9.55
C CYS A 172 9.90 -12.24 -8.89
N GLY A 173 10.14 -13.03 -7.84
CA GLY A 173 11.39 -12.99 -7.08
C GLY A 173 12.63 -13.46 -7.86
N TYR A 174 12.48 -14.44 -8.76
CA TYR A 174 13.60 -15.04 -9.50
C TYR A 174 14.22 -14.12 -10.57
N ARG A 175 13.48 -13.15 -11.13
CA ARG A 175 14.00 -12.26 -12.18
C ARG A 175 14.83 -11.09 -11.64
N SER A 176 14.57 -10.67 -10.41
CA SER A 176 15.32 -9.58 -9.75
C SER A 176 16.79 -9.92 -9.46
N GLU A 177 17.13 -11.21 -9.31
CA GLU A 177 18.50 -11.66 -9.09
C GLU A 177 19.31 -11.78 -10.40
N VAL A 178 18.65 -12.12 -11.50
CA VAL A 178 19.31 -12.28 -12.82
C VAL A 178 19.63 -10.92 -13.46
N ALA A 179 18.77 -9.91 -13.27
CA ALA A 179 19.02 -8.56 -13.78
C ALA A 179 20.26 -7.89 -13.14
N ASN A 180 20.61 -8.27 -11.91
CA ASN A 180 21.82 -7.82 -11.22
C ASN A 180 23.09 -8.59 -11.67
N ASN A 181 22.94 -9.73 -12.32
CA ASN A 181 24.05 -10.53 -12.83
C ASN A 181 24.40 -10.20 -14.31
N GLU A 182 23.47 -9.61 -15.07
CA GLU A 182 23.74 -9.17 -16.45
C GLU A 182 24.50 -7.84 -16.54
N THR A 183 24.57 -7.07 -15.45
CA THR A 183 25.37 -5.83 -15.39
C THR A 183 26.87 -6.08 -15.12
N ASP A 184 27.27 -7.31 -14.76
CA ASP A 184 28.67 -7.68 -14.49
C ASP A 184 29.40 -8.30 -15.71
N VAL A 185 28.70 -8.48 -16.84
CA VAL A 185 29.30 -9.11 -18.04
C VAL A 185 29.85 -8.08 -19.04
N ARG A 186 29.71 -6.75 -18.79
CA ARG A 186 30.14 -5.71 -19.74
C ARG A 186 31.31 -4.84 -19.28
N GLN A 187 32.30 -5.42 -18.59
CA GLN A 187 33.62 -4.79 -18.43
C GLN A 187 34.73 -5.85 -18.34
N GLN A 188 35.17 -6.34 -19.50
CA GLN A 188 36.39 -7.15 -19.59
C GLN A 188 37.41 -6.40 -20.46
N PRO A 189 38.47 -5.80 -19.87
CA PRO A 189 39.66 -5.48 -20.63
C PRO A 189 40.49 -6.75 -20.81
N ARG A 190 40.91 -7.00 -22.06
CA ARG A 190 41.93 -8.01 -22.39
C ARG A 190 43.24 -7.71 -21.66
N SER A 191 43.75 -8.66 -20.87
CA SER A 191 45.20 -8.94 -20.77
C SER A 191 45.51 -10.26 -20.05
N ASN A 192 46.00 -11.22 -20.83
CA ASN A 192 47.07 -12.20 -20.60
C ASN A 192 47.24 -12.94 -19.25
N ALA A 193 47.07 -14.27 -19.36
CA ALA A 193 48.03 -15.35 -19.06
C ALA A 193 48.52 -15.64 -17.62
N GLN A 194 48.33 -16.93 -17.28
CA GLN A 194 49.21 -17.86 -16.53
C GLN A 194 49.05 -18.07 -15.01
N ASN A 195 48.87 -19.37 -14.70
CA ASN A 195 49.20 -20.13 -13.48
C ASN A 195 48.23 -19.97 -12.29
N ALA A 196 47.88 -20.97 -11.47
CA ALA A 196 48.09 -22.42 -11.44
C ALA A 196 47.16 -22.98 -10.31
N GLU A 197 46.71 -24.22 -10.48
CA GLU A 197 46.54 -25.30 -9.47
C GLU A 197 46.06 -24.95 -8.03
N ASN A 198 44.87 -25.43 -7.63
CA ASN A 198 44.68 -26.62 -6.76
C ASN A 198 43.26 -26.76 -6.16
N SER A 199 42.68 -27.94 -6.40
CA SER A 199 41.94 -28.88 -5.52
C SER A 199 41.17 -28.43 -4.26
N MET A 200 39.88 -28.82 -4.27
CA MET A 200 39.06 -29.48 -3.22
C MET A 200 39.05 -29.00 -1.76
N GLU A 201 37.86 -28.53 -1.35
CA GLU A 201 37.01 -29.05 -0.25
C GLU A 201 37.64 -29.26 1.16
N TYR A 202 37.29 -28.40 2.13
CA TYR A 202 36.39 -28.72 3.27
C TYR A 202 36.18 -27.51 4.22
N ALA A 203 34.90 -27.25 4.51
CA ALA A 203 34.25 -26.63 5.68
C ALA A 203 34.67 -25.24 6.24
N PRO A 204 33.75 -24.25 6.33
CA PRO A 204 33.87 -23.13 7.25
C PRO A 204 33.19 -23.41 8.59
N THR A 205 33.95 -23.19 9.67
CA THR A 205 33.45 -22.80 10.99
C THR A 205 32.58 -21.55 10.90
N GLY A 206 31.52 -21.50 11.70
CA GLY A 206 30.47 -20.50 11.65
C GLY A 206 30.93 -19.05 11.76
N LEU A 207 30.22 -18.18 11.04
CA LEU A 207 30.12 -16.76 11.32
C LEU A 207 28.69 -16.30 11.00
N GLN A 208 28.13 -15.56 11.95
CA GLN A 208 26.80 -14.97 11.91
C GLN A 208 26.61 -14.14 10.62
N VAL A 209 25.58 -14.45 9.84
CA VAL A 209 25.10 -13.55 8.78
C VAL A 209 23.89 -12.80 9.33
N LEU A 210 24.09 -11.51 9.57
CA LEU A 210 23.02 -10.54 9.79
C LEU A 210 22.00 -10.65 8.64
N PRO A 211 20.68 -10.62 8.92
CA PRO A 211 19.69 -10.56 7.86
C PRO A 211 19.75 -9.18 7.20
N THR A 212 20.22 -9.14 5.96
CA THR A 212 20.16 -7.97 5.09
C THR A 212 18.71 -7.57 4.83
N THR A 213 18.48 -6.28 4.97
CA THR A 213 17.23 -5.53 5.04
C THR A 213 16.46 -5.47 3.71
N GLN A 214 15.98 -6.61 3.19
CA GLN A 214 15.07 -6.63 2.03
C GLN A 214 13.65 -7.11 2.36
N GLY A 215 13.41 -7.62 3.57
CA GLY A 215 12.08 -8.07 4.03
C GLY A 215 11.15 -6.95 4.55
N HIS A 216 11.63 -5.72 4.69
CA HIS A 216 10.86 -4.62 5.29
C HIS A 216 10.21 -3.65 4.30
N LEU A 217 10.53 -3.74 3.00
CA LEU A 217 10.04 -2.76 2.01
C LEU A 217 8.69 -3.13 1.36
N PHE A 218 8.25 -4.39 1.42
CA PHE A 218 6.96 -4.80 0.84
C PHE A 218 5.78 -4.76 1.83
N SER A 219 6.03 -4.77 3.14
CA SER A 219 4.99 -4.79 4.18
C SER A 219 4.29 -3.44 4.43
N ARG A 220 4.59 -2.39 3.66
CA ARG A 220 3.98 -1.06 3.82
C ARG A 220 3.42 -0.46 2.54
N ALA A 221 3.50 -1.15 1.40
CA ALA A 221 3.06 -0.60 0.12
C ALA A 221 1.53 -0.70 -0.13
N ILE A 222 0.74 -1.10 0.86
CA ILE A 222 -0.72 -1.28 0.74
C ILE A 222 -1.46 -0.86 2.03
N PHE A 223 -0.85 -0.03 2.85
CA PHE A 223 -1.52 1.19 3.30
C PHE A 223 -0.52 2.38 2.90
#